data_AF-A0A9D4YLV9-F1
#
_entry.id   AF-A0A9D4YLV9-F1
#
_cell.length_a   1.000
_cell.length_b   1.000
_cell.length_c   1.000
_cell.angle_alpha   90.00
_cell.angle_beta   90.00
_cell.angle_gamma   90.00
#
_symmetry.space_group_name_H-M   'P 1'
#
loop_
_entity.id
_entity.type
_entity.pdbx_description
1 polymer ?
#
loop_
_entity_poly.entity_id
_entity_poly.type
_entity_poly.pdbx_seq_one_letter_code
_entity_poly.pdbx_strand_id
1 'polypeptide(L)'
;KNDVSRDEVIQILQAIASSGRFWHDWDNLKSMLSFQLKQVLSEYPEAKMTSEQQYASLRESYYDLVNKLNDALTCFIDGPPFTLQRVCEILLDAKNIYPNLSKLALALEKNLLVTSTLTICTDPYPQELVQETDAIEKPREKQ
;
A
#
# COMPACT_ATOMS: atom_id res chain seq x y z
N LYS A 1 13.87 -2.35 15.31
CA LYS A 1 12.54 -2.61 14.72
C LYS A 1 11.91 -1.23 14.60
N ASN A 2 12.16 -0.55 13.48
CA ASN A 2 11.73 0.84 13.31
C ASN A 2 10.20 0.83 13.21
N ASP A 3 9.56 1.57 14.10
CA ASP A 3 8.14 1.85 14.05
C ASP A 3 7.95 2.85 12.90
N VAL A 4 7.77 2.33 11.68
CA VAL A 4 7.53 3.14 10.48
C VAL A 4 6.21 3.87 10.70
N SER A 5 6.24 5.20 10.68
CA SER A 5 5.05 6.00 10.92
C SER A 5 4.04 5.85 9.76
N ARG A 6 2.75 6.01 10.05
CA ARG A 6 1.72 5.98 9.01
C ARG A 6 1.99 7.01 7.90
N ASP A 7 2.46 8.20 8.28
CA ASP A 7 2.74 9.27 7.34
C ASP A 7 3.88 8.90 6.37
N GLU A 8 4.92 8.23 6.88
CA GLU A 8 6.01 7.68 6.07
C GLU A 8 5.49 6.64 5.06
N VAL A 9 4.59 5.73 5.47
CA VAL A 9 3.94 4.78 4.56
C VAL A 9 3.21 5.50 3.44
N ILE A 10 2.42 6.53 3.76
CA ILE A 10 1.66 7.29 2.76
C ILE A 10 2.58 8.03 1.79
N GLN A 11 3.63 8.68 2.27
CA GLN A 11 4.60 9.40 1.43
C GLN A 11 5.29 8.46 0.43
N ILE A 12 5.74 7.29 0.90
CA ILE A 12 6.38 6.29 0.04
C ILE A 12 5.40 5.79 -1.04
N LEU A 13 4.15 5.48 -0.65
CA LEU A 13 3.14 5.05 -1.61
C LEU A 13 2.82 6.14 -2.65
N GLN A 14 2.80 7.41 -2.26
CA GLN A 14 2.59 8.54 -3.17
C GLN A 14 3.74 8.70 -4.16
N ALA A 15 4.99 8.52 -3.71
CA ALA A 15 6.17 8.52 -4.56
C ALA A 15 6.07 7.44 -5.64
N ILE A 16 5.67 6.23 -5.25
CA ILE A 16 5.51 5.10 -6.17
C ILE A 16 4.34 5.32 -7.12
N ALA A 17 3.19 5.78 -6.63
CA ALA A 17 2.00 6.04 -7.44
C ALA A 17 2.25 7.11 -8.53
N SER A 18 3.03 8.15 -8.22
CA SER A 18 3.35 9.23 -9.15
C SER A 18 4.44 8.87 -10.16
N SER A 19 5.41 8.03 -9.78
CA SER A 19 6.60 7.75 -10.60
C SER A 19 6.62 6.38 -11.28
N GLY A 20 5.83 5.42 -10.77
CA GLY A 20 5.89 4.01 -11.13
C GLY A 20 7.18 3.29 -10.74
N ARG A 21 8.02 3.93 -9.93
CA ARG A 21 9.35 3.44 -9.53
C ARG A 21 9.35 3.09 -8.05
N PHE A 22 10.19 2.13 -7.67
CA PHE A 22 10.43 1.80 -6.27
C PHE A 22 11.92 1.83 -5.96
N TRP A 23 12.28 2.40 -4.82
CA TRP A 23 13.68 2.59 -4.38
C TRP A 23 13.99 1.87 -3.06
N HIS A 24 12.97 1.34 -2.40
CA HIS A 24 13.07 0.74 -1.08
C HIS A 24 13.29 -0.76 -1.18
N ASP A 25 13.86 -1.33 -0.11
CA ASP A 25 13.89 -2.78 0.08
C ASP A 25 12.49 -3.38 -0.02
N TRP A 26 12.36 -4.49 -0.75
CA TRP A 26 11.06 -5.07 -1.06
C TRP A 26 10.39 -5.68 0.18
N ASP A 27 11.14 -6.27 1.12
CA ASP A 27 10.56 -6.84 2.34
C ASP A 27 9.98 -5.76 3.25
N ASN A 28 10.68 -4.63 3.35
CA ASN A 28 10.16 -3.45 4.04
C ASN A 28 8.91 -2.89 3.35
N LEU A 29 8.95 -2.73 2.02
CA LEU A 29 7.80 -2.23 1.25
C LEU A 29 6.59 -3.17 1.32
N LYS A 30 6.79 -4.51 1.30
CA LYS A 30 5.73 -5.50 1.55
C LYS A 30 5.04 -5.29 2.87
N SER A 31 5.81 -5.03 3.92
CA SER A 31 5.27 -4.79 5.26
C SER A 31 4.41 -3.52 5.31
N MET A 32 4.87 -2.44 4.67
CA MET A 32 4.14 -1.17 4.55
C MET A 32 2.85 -1.34 3.74
N LEU A 33 2.92 -2.02 2.59
CA LEU A 33 1.76 -2.30 1.73
C LEU A 33 0.75 -3.21 2.41
N SER A 34 1.19 -4.25 3.13
CA SER A 34 0.33 -5.14 3.93
C SER A 34 -0.42 -4.34 5.00
N PHE A 35 0.29 -3.46 5.70
CA PHE A 35 -0.31 -2.58 6.71
C PHE A 35 -1.36 -1.65 6.07
N GLN A 36 -1.01 -0.95 5.00
CA GLN A 36 -1.93 -0.04 4.32
C GLN A 36 -3.15 -0.78 3.75
N LEU A 37 -2.97 -1.95 3.13
CA LEU A 37 -4.04 -2.79 2.62
C LEU A 37 -5.05 -3.14 3.72
N LYS A 38 -4.57 -3.67 4.85
CA LYS A 38 -5.43 -4.04 5.98
C LYS A 38 -6.15 -2.83 6.56
N GLN A 39 -5.46 -1.70 6.65
CA GLN A 39 -6.06 -0.45 7.10
C GLN A 39 -7.20 -0.04 6.17
N VAL A 40 -6.95 0.10 4.87
CA VAL A 40 -7.94 0.50 3.86
C VAL A 40 -9.16 -0.41 3.87
N LEU A 41 -8.96 -1.74 3.87
CA LEU A 41 -10.07 -2.71 3.90
C LEU A 41 -10.92 -2.57 5.17
N SER A 42 -10.31 -2.24 6.31
CA SER A 42 -11.02 -2.06 7.59
C SER A 42 -11.95 -0.84 7.63
N GLU A 43 -11.79 0.09 6.68
CA GLU A 43 -12.60 1.29 6.59
C GLU A 43 -13.93 1.08 5.85
N TYR A 44 -14.15 -0.11 5.28
CA TYR A 44 -15.38 -0.50 4.61
C TYR A 44 -16.41 -1.06 5.61
N PRO A 45 -17.73 -0.87 5.35
CA PRO A 45 -18.79 -1.34 6.25
C PRO A 45 -18.73 -2.84 6.57
N GLU A 46 -18.34 -3.65 5.58
CA GLU A 46 -18.26 -5.10 5.65
C GLU A 46 -17.30 -5.59 6.74
N ALA A 47 -16.29 -4.80 7.12
CA ALA A 47 -15.37 -5.12 8.21
C ALA A 47 -16.06 -5.20 9.59
N LYS A 48 -17.25 -4.60 9.74
CA LYS A 48 -18.04 -4.56 10.98
C LYS A 48 -19.34 -5.38 10.89
N MET A 49 -19.60 -6.01 9.75
CA MET A 49 -20.80 -6.79 9.50
C MET A 49 -20.75 -8.18 10.15
N THR A 50 -21.91 -8.82 10.30
CA THR A 50 -21.97 -10.24 10.68
C THR A 50 -21.50 -11.13 9.53
N SER A 51 -21.16 -12.38 9.84
CA SER A 51 -20.75 -13.36 8.83
C SER A 51 -21.78 -13.50 7.71
N GLU A 52 -23.08 -13.58 8.02
CA GLU A 52 -24.14 -13.73 7.02
C GLU A 52 -24.20 -12.54 6.04
N GLN A 53 -24.05 -11.32 6.56
CA GLN A 53 -24.04 -10.09 5.77
C GLN A 53 -22.79 -9.99 4.89
N GLN A 54 -21.63 -10.43 5.41
CA GLN A 54 -20.38 -10.52 4.65
C GLN A 54 -20.53 -11.50 3.49
N TYR A 55 -21.03 -12.72 3.73
CA TYR A 55 -21.25 -13.70 2.66
C TYR A 55 -22.26 -13.23 1.61
N ALA A 56 -23.30 -12.49 2.01
CA ALA A 56 -24.26 -11.91 1.06
C ALA A 56 -23.61 -10.86 0.14
N SER A 57 -22.65 -10.09 0.65
CA SER A 57 -22.05 -8.95 -0.06
C SER A 57 -20.75 -9.31 -0.82
N LEU A 58 -19.92 -10.15 -0.22
CA LEU A 58 -18.57 -10.51 -0.68
C LEU A 58 -18.48 -11.94 -1.22
N ARG A 59 -19.47 -12.81 -0.92
CA ARG A 59 -19.44 -14.27 -1.19
C ARG A 59 -18.38 -15.06 -0.42
N GLU A 60 -17.66 -14.40 0.47
CA GLU A 60 -16.67 -14.98 1.37
C GLU A 60 -16.65 -14.16 2.68
N SER A 61 -15.95 -14.64 3.71
CA SER A 61 -15.78 -13.85 4.93
C SER A 61 -14.83 -12.67 4.70
N TYR A 62 -15.00 -11.59 5.47
CA TYR A 62 -14.06 -10.45 5.41
C TYR A 62 -12.63 -10.90 5.74
N TYR A 63 -12.47 -11.81 6.69
CA TYR A 63 -11.16 -12.34 7.09
C TYR A 63 -10.47 -13.09 5.95
N ASP A 64 -11.20 -13.97 5.25
CA ASP A 64 -10.64 -14.73 4.12
C ASP A 64 -10.26 -13.80 2.97
N LEU A 65 -11.10 -12.79 2.69
CA LEU A 65 -10.81 -11.79 1.67
C LEU A 65 -9.52 -11.02 1.98
N VAL A 66 -9.36 -10.54 3.21
CA VAL A 66 -8.16 -9.80 3.65
C VAL A 66 -6.91 -10.68 3.53
N ASN A 67 -6.96 -11.92 4.00
CA ASN A 67 -5.83 -12.84 3.91
C ASN A 67 -5.47 -13.16 2.47
N LYS A 68 -6.45 -13.49 1.63
CA LYS A 68 -6.22 -13.78 0.20
C LYS A 68 -5.51 -12.62 -0.51
N LEU A 69 -5.97 -11.38 -0.31
CA LEU A 69 -5.35 -10.21 -0.92
C LEU A 69 -3.95 -9.94 -0.33
N ASN A 70 -3.77 -10.11 0.97
CA ASN A 70 -2.49 -9.95 1.64
C ASN A 70 -1.46 -10.98 1.17
N ASP A 71 -1.88 -12.24 1.03
CA ASP A 71 -1.03 -13.33 0.57
C ASP A 71 -0.64 -13.12 -0.90
N ALA A 72 -1.61 -12.73 -1.75
CA ALA A 72 -1.32 -12.35 -3.13
C ALA A 72 -0.35 -11.16 -3.24
N LEU A 73 -0.40 -10.21 -2.31
CA LEU A 73 0.54 -9.08 -2.27
C LEU A 73 1.93 -9.49 -1.81
N THR A 74 2.03 -10.42 -0.87
CA THR A 74 3.29 -10.81 -0.22
C THR A 74 3.98 -12.01 -0.88
N CYS A 75 3.33 -12.70 -1.81
CA CYS A 75 3.88 -13.88 -2.49
C CYS A 75 4.97 -13.55 -3.52
N PHE A 76 5.13 -12.28 -3.93
CA PHE A 76 6.19 -11.88 -4.85
C PHE A 76 7.55 -11.93 -4.15
N ILE A 77 8.44 -12.78 -4.65
CA ILE A 77 9.77 -13.01 -4.04
C ILE A 77 10.83 -12.09 -4.64
N ASP A 78 10.88 -12.00 -5.97
CA ASP A 78 11.97 -11.30 -6.70
C ASP A 78 11.87 -9.77 -6.67
N GLY A 79 10.71 -9.23 -6.27
CA GLY A 79 10.44 -7.80 -6.25
C GLY A 79 8.94 -7.51 -6.35
N PRO A 80 8.53 -6.24 -6.27
CA PRO A 80 7.13 -5.87 -6.41
C PRO A 80 6.59 -6.21 -7.81
N PRO A 81 5.28 -6.42 -7.96
CA PRO A 81 4.67 -6.63 -9.28
C PRO A 81 4.84 -5.40 -10.18
N PHE A 82 4.86 -5.58 -11.50
CA PHE A 82 4.91 -4.44 -12.45
C PHE A 82 3.72 -3.46 -12.32
N THR A 83 2.64 -3.91 -11.69
CA THR A 83 1.44 -3.14 -11.38
C THR A 83 1.54 -2.37 -10.07
N LEU A 84 2.70 -2.36 -9.40
CA LEU A 84 2.88 -1.71 -8.10
C LEU A 84 2.37 -0.27 -8.08
N GLN A 85 2.66 0.51 -9.13
CA GLN A 85 2.13 1.87 -9.28
C GLN A 85 0.62 1.90 -9.10
N ARG A 86 -0.09 1.04 -9.84
CA ARG A 86 -1.54 0.97 -9.83
C ARG A 86 -2.07 0.49 -8.49
N VAL A 87 -1.37 -0.45 -7.84
CA VAL A 87 -1.73 -0.89 -6.48
C VAL A 87 -1.63 0.29 -5.50
N CYS A 88 -0.56 1.08 -5.55
CA CYS A 88 -0.40 2.26 -4.68
C CYS A 88 -1.48 3.32 -4.92
N GLU A 89 -1.81 3.63 -6.19
CA GLU A 89 -2.92 4.54 -6.51
C GLU A 89 -4.25 4.08 -5.90
N ILE A 90 -4.56 2.78 -6.03
CA ILE A 90 -5.78 2.20 -5.49
C ILE A 90 -5.78 2.28 -3.96
N LEU A 91 -4.67 1.96 -3.29
CA LEU A 91 -4.57 1.97 -1.83
C LEU A 91 -4.61 3.38 -1.23
N LEU A 92 -4.21 4.41 -1.98
CA LEU A 92 -4.25 5.80 -1.54
C LEU A 92 -5.65 6.42 -1.65
N ASP A 93 -6.47 5.98 -2.61
CA ASP A 93 -7.75 6.62 -2.94
C ASP A 93 -8.94 5.64 -3.04
N ALA A 94 -8.85 4.53 -2.29
CA ALA A 94 -9.71 3.35 -2.46
C ALA A 94 -11.22 3.66 -2.45
N LYS A 95 -11.71 4.46 -1.49
CA LYS A 95 -13.15 4.73 -1.35
C LYS A 95 -13.70 5.63 -2.45
N ASN A 96 -12.88 6.52 -3.00
CA ASN A 96 -13.27 7.41 -4.08
C ASN A 96 -13.32 6.65 -5.41
N ILE A 97 -12.35 5.76 -5.65
CA ILE A 97 -12.31 4.93 -6.86
C ILE A 97 -13.32 3.79 -6.79
N TYR A 98 -13.43 3.13 -5.64
CA TYR A 98 -14.26 1.94 -5.41
C TYR A 98 -15.09 2.08 -4.13
N PRO A 99 -16.31 2.64 -4.22
CA PRO A 99 -17.20 2.77 -3.06
C PRO A 99 -17.68 1.44 -2.46
N ASN A 100 -17.44 0.31 -3.14
CA ASN A 100 -17.87 -1.02 -2.71
C ASN A 100 -16.64 -1.92 -2.51
N LEU A 101 -16.59 -2.63 -1.38
CA LEU A 101 -15.43 -3.48 -1.03
C LEU A 101 -15.22 -4.59 -2.07
N SER A 102 -16.28 -5.20 -2.56
CA SER A 102 -16.21 -6.24 -3.60
C SER A 102 -15.55 -5.74 -4.89
N LYS A 103 -15.78 -4.49 -5.28
CA LYS A 103 -15.14 -3.89 -6.46
C LYS A 103 -13.67 -3.56 -6.21
N LEU A 104 -13.35 -3.03 -5.03
CA LEU A 104 -11.97 -2.80 -4.61
C LEU A 104 -11.17 -4.11 -4.62
N ALA A 105 -11.72 -5.15 -3.99
CA ALA A 105 -11.12 -6.48 -3.93
C ALA A 105 -10.80 -7.04 -5.32
N LEU A 106 -11.77 -7.02 -6.23
CA LEU A 106 -11.56 -7.48 -7.61
C LEU A 106 -10.50 -6.66 -8.36
N ALA A 107 -10.44 -5.35 -8.12
CA ALA A 107 -9.42 -4.50 -8.74
C ALA A 107 -8.02 -4.83 -8.21
N LEU A 108 -7.87 -5.01 -6.90
CA LEU A 108 -6.61 -5.41 -6.29
C LEU A 108 -6.18 -6.81 -6.74
N GLU A 109 -7.07 -7.79 -6.69
CA GLU A 109 -6.81 -9.17 -7.13
C GLU A 109 -6.28 -9.20 -8.57
N LYS A 110 -6.92 -8.49 -9.49
CA LYS A 110 -6.44 -8.40 -10.88
C LYS A 110 -5.04 -7.82 -11.02
N ASN A 111 -4.70 -6.82 -10.21
CA ASN A 111 -3.37 -6.23 -10.21
C ASN A 111 -2.32 -7.13 -9.56
N LEU A 112 -2.73 -8.01 -8.63
CA LEU A 112 -1.85 -8.93 -7.91
C LEU A 112 -1.73 -10.32 -8.56
N LEU A 113 -2.58 -10.66 -9.54
CA LEU A 113 -2.49 -11.90 -10.32
C LEU A 113 -1.43 -11.89 -11.42
N VAL A 114 -0.64 -10.81 -11.51
CA VAL A 114 0.44 -10.69 -12.49
C VAL A 114 1.65 -11.55 -12.11
N THR A 115 2.49 -11.86 -13.09
CA THR A 115 3.66 -12.74 -12.90
C THR A 115 5.01 -12.05 -13.07
N SER A 116 5.05 -10.83 -13.63
CA SER A 116 6.28 -10.06 -13.79
C SER A 116 6.49 -9.05 -12.67
N THR A 117 7.75 -8.85 -12.32
CA THR A 117 8.21 -7.97 -11.23
C THR A 117 9.01 -6.78 -11.76
N LEU A 118 9.11 -5.72 -10.95
CA LEU A 118 10.00 -4.58 -11.20
C LEU A 118 11.37 -4.84 -10.57
N THR A 119 12.41 -4.24 -11.15
CA THR A 119 13.72 -4.11 -10.53
C THR A 119 13.83 -2.78 -9.78
N ILE A 120 14.64 -2.74 -8.73
CA ILE A 120 14.84 -1.54 -7.94
C ILE A 120 15.34 -0.38 -8.81
N CYS A 121 14.81 0.82 -8.56
CA CYS A 121 15.20 2.01 -9.29
C CYS A 121 16.56 2.52 -8.80
N THR A 122 17.46 2.77 -9.76
CA THR A 122 18.80 3.32 -9.52
C THR A 122 18.88 4.83 -9.72
N ASP A 123 17.78 5.45 -10.19
CA ASP A 123 17.70 6.90 -10.40
C ASP A 123 17.58 7.62 -9.04
N PRO A 124 18.02 8.89 -8.91
CA PRO A 124 17.94 9.63 -7.65
C PRO A 124 16.50 9.70 -7.13
N TYR A 125 16.33 9.49 -5.81
CA TYR A 125 15.04 9.59 -5.14
C TYR A 125 14.48 11.01 -5.28
N PRO A 126 13.17 11.20 -5.56
CA PRO A 126 12.59 12.52 -5.70
C PRO A 126 12.81 13.38 -4.44
N GLN A 127 13.59 14.46 -4.56
CA GLN A 127 13.96 15.31 -3.43
C GLN A 127 12.78 16.15 -2.87
N GLU A 128 11.68 16.26 -3.61
CA GLU A 128 10.49 16.99 -3.18
C GLU A 128 9.76 16.32 -1.99
N LEU A 129 10.02 15.03 -1.72
CA LEU A 129 9.42 14.29 -0.61
C LEU A 129 10.23 14.37 0.70
N VAL A 130 11.45 14.90 0.67
CA VAL A 130 12.39 14.87 1.82
C VAL A 130 12.29 16.15 2.68
N GLN A 131 11.48 17.14 2.29
CA GLN A 131 11.57 18.49 2.88
C GLN A 131 10.83 18.72 4.21
N GLU A 132 10.15 17.73 4.81
CA GLU A 132 9.42 17.96 6.08
C GLU A 132 10.09 17.39 7.35
N THR A 133 11.15 16.58 7.26
CA THR A 133 11.77 15.99 8.47
C THR A 133 13.06 16.65 8.95
N ASP A 134 13.71 17.51 8.15
CA ASP A 134 15.01 18.14 8.53
C ASP A 134 14.95 19.62 8.93
N ALA A 135 13.76 20.17 9.22
CA ALA A 135 13.62 21.57 9.63
C ALA A 135 13.87 21.83 11.13
N ILE A 136 14.21 20.82 11.94
CA ILE A 136 14.47 20.99 13.38
C ILE A 136 15.86 20.43 13.71
N GLU A 137 16.91 21.22 13.43
CA GLU A 137 18.03 21.46 14.35
C GLU A 137 19.02 22.45 13.72
N LYS A 138 18.77 23.74 13.92
CA LYS A 138 19.83 24.75 13.94
C LYS A 138 19.93 25.32 15.36
N PRO A 139 21.00 25.05 16.11
CA PRO A 139 21.52 26.02 17.04
C PRO A 139 22.45 26.96 16.27
N ARG A 140 22.00 28.20 16.12
CA ARG A 140 22.88 29.34 15.90
C ARG A 140 23.63 29.60 17.22
N GLU A 141 24.95 29.68 17.17
CA GLU A 141 25.83 30.40 18.11
C GLU A 141 27.20 30.44 17.42
N LYS A 142 27.76 31.54 16.88
CA LYS A 142 28.05 32.90 17.39
C LYS A 142 28.77 32.87 18.75
N GLN A 143 30.09 32.71 18.75
CA GLN A 143 31.14 33.74 18.79
C GLN A 143 32.52 33.10 18.90
#